data_AF-A0A6M3K0I5-F1
#
_entry.id   AF-A0A6M3K0I5-F1
#
_cell.length_a   1.000
_cell.length_b   1.000
_cell.length_c   1.000
_cell.angle_alpha   90.00
_cell.angle_beta   90.00
_cell.angle_gamma   90.00
#
_symmetry.space_group_name_H-M   'P 1'
#
loop_
_entity.id
_entity.type
_entity.pdbx_description
1 polymer ?
#
loop_
_entity_poly.entity_id
_entity_poly.type
_entity_poly.pdbx_seq_one_letter_code
_entity_poly.pdbx_strand_id
1 'polypeptide(L)'
;MYNLTNLTSATTIQGIVQFANQTTGNLMMALLMISVFFIMLMVLKRWDFDRALLVSSFASFMLTILLVYAKMVNVVWALVFLIMAAFTAFYMVMSKTT
;
A
#
# COMPACT_ATOMS: atom_id res chain seq x y z
N MET A 1 16.47 14.88 20.46
CA MET A 1 16.36 13.65 21.29
C MET A 1 15.11 12.90 20.84
N TYR A 2 15.27 11.71 20.24
CA TYR A 2 14.12 10.83 19.99
C TYR A 2 13.71 10.20 21.32
N ASN A 3 12.45 10.36 21.70
CA ASN A 3 11.93 9.94 23.01
C ASN A 3 11.71 8.42 23.00
N LEU A 4 12.79 7.67 23.25
CA LEU A 4 12.81 6.20 23.32
C LEU A 4 11.94 5.62 24.45
N THR A 5 11.46 6.47 25.36
CA THR A 5 10.60 6.09 26.50
C THR A 5 9.29 5.43 26.06
N ASN A 6 8.79 5.72 24.85
CA ASN A 6 7.60 5.07 24.29
C ASN A 6 7.90 3.69 23.67
N LEU A 7 9.14 3.43 23.25
CA LEU A 7 9.57 2.12 22.74
C LEU A 7 9.81 1.13 23.88
N THR A 8 10.30 1.59 25.03
CA THR A 8 10.49 0.75 26.21
C THR A 8 9.20 0.43 26.97
N SER A 9 8.11 1.16 26.69
CA SER A 9 6.78 0.96 27.29
C SER A 9 5.76 0.30 26.35
N ALA A 10 6.11 0.07 25.09
CA ALA A 10 5.27 -0.64 24.13
C ALA A 10 5.27 -2.16 24.43
N THR A 11 4.17 -2.68 24.98
CA THR A 11 3.99 -4.10 25.32
C THR A 11 3.55 -4.98 24.15
N THR A 12 3.24 -4.39 22.99
CA THR A 12 2.75 -5.10 21.80
C THR A 12 3.58 -4.76 20.56
N ILE A 13 3.79 -5.77 19.69
CA ILE A 13 4.51 -5.61 18.41
C ILE A 13 3.85 -4.50 17.56
N GLN A 14 2.52 -4.39 17.61
CA GLN A 14 1.77 -3.37 16.89
C GLN A 14 2.11 -1.95 17.35
N GLY A 15 2.35 -1.74 18.66
CA GLY A 15 2.75 -0.44 19.22
C GLY A 15 4.15 -0.02 18.79
N ILE A 16 5.09 -0.97 18.70
CA ILE A 16 6.46 -0.70 18.21
C ILE A 16 6.42 -0.23 16.76
N VAL A 17 5.65 -0.94 15.93
CA VAL A 17 5.53 -0.66 14.50
C VAL A 17 4.82 0.67 14.23
N GLN A 18 3.76 0.99 15.00
CA GLN A 18 3.09 2.29 14.93
C GLN A 18 4.02 3.45 15.32
N PHE A 19 4.80 3.29 16.41
CA PHE A 19 5.74 4.31 16.84
C PHE A 19 6.85 4.56 15.81
N ALA A 20 7.45 3.50 15.27
CA ALA A 20 8.47 3.61 14.23
C ALA A 20 7.93 4.34 13.00
N ASN A 21 6.70 3.99 12.59
CA ASN A 21 6.07 4.61 11.45
C ASN A 21 5.72 6.09 11.68
N GLN A 22 5.19 6.45 12.84
CA GLN A 22 4.94 7.85 13.23
C GLN A 22 6.23 8.67 13.27
N THR A 23 7.32 8.09 13.77
CA THR A 23 8.65 8.72 13.80
C THR A 23 9.15 9.05 12.39
N THR A 24 8.84 8.21 11.40
CA THR A 24 9.15 8.45 9.98
C THR A 24 8.11 9.30 9.24
N GLY A 25 7.12 9.89 9.93
CA GLY A 25 6.07 10.66 9.29
C GLY A 25 5.11 9.83 8.42
N ASN A 26 4.90 8.56 8.79
CA ASN A 26 4.12 7.55 8.04
C ASN A 26 4.75 7.07 6.72
N LEU A 27 6.02 7.41 6.45
CA LEU A 27 6.71 7.00 5.23
C LEU A 27 7.10 5.52 5.22
N MET A 28 7.46 4.95 6.37
CA MET A 28 7.90 3.55 6.44
C MET A 28 6.86 2.59 5.89
N MET A 29 5.61 2.71 6.36
CA MET A 29 4.51 1.86 5.89
C MET A 29 4.11 2.16 4.46
N ALA A 30 4.14 3.43 4.05
CA ALA A 30 3.86 3.80 2.67
C ALA A 30 4.86 3.16 1.68
N LEU A 31 6.16 3.21 1.99
CA LEU A 31 7.19 2.59 1.18
C LEU A 31 7.05 1.07 1.14
N LEU A 32 6.74 0.44 2.28
CA LEU A 32 6.49 -1.00 2.33
C LEU A 32 5.32 -1.40 1.41
N MET A 33 4.23 -0.64 1.40
CA MET A 33 3.11 -0.88 0.49
C MET A 33 3.51 -0.74 -0.99
N ILE A 34 4.29 0.28 -1.32
CA ILE A 34 4.81 0.49 -2.68
C ILE A 34 5.70 -0.69 -3.09
N SER A 35 6.57 -1.17 -2.20
CA SER A 35 7.40 -2.35 -2.45
C SER A 35 6.53 -3.59 -2.70
N VAL A 36 5.51 -3.84 -1.88
CA VAL A 36 4.57 -4.96 -2.07
C VAL A 36 3.85 -4.87 -3.41
N PHE A 37 3.42 -3.67 -3.82
CA PHE A 37 2.82 -3.43 -5.13
C PHE A 37 3.79 -3.82 -6.27
N PHE A 38 5.03 -3.37 -6.23
CA PHE A 38 6.02 -3.70 -7.26
C PHE A 38 6.38 -5.18 -7.28
N ILE A 39 6.48 -5.83 -6.12
CA ILE A 39 6.71 -7.28 -6.04
C ILE A 39 5.55 -8.03 -6.70
N MET A 40 4.30 -7.69 -6.37
CA MET A 40 3.14 -8.31 -7.00
C MET A 40 3.10 -8.07 -8.50
N LEU A 41 3.40 -6.84 -8.95
CA LEU A 41 3.47 -6.51 -10.37
C LEU A 41 4.56 -7.34 -11.08
N MET A 42 5.75 -7.48 -10.49
CA MET A 42 6.82 -8.29 -11.05
C MET A 42 6.49 -9.79 -11.10
N VAL A 43 5.72 -10.30 -10.14
CA VAL A 43 5.28 -11.69 -10.11
C VAL A 43 4.17 -11.97 -11.14
N LEU A 44 3.30 -10.99 -11.40
CA LEU A 44 2.14 -11.15 -12.27
C LEU A 44 2.41 -10.73 -13.74
N LYS A 45 3.41 -9.88 -14.00
CA LYS A 45 3.72 -9.39 -15.37
C LYS A 45 4.02 -10.48 -16.38
N ARG A 46 4.35 -11.70 -15.93
CA ARG A 46 4.61 -12.86 -16.80
C ARG A 46 3.39 -13.32 -17.62
N TRP A 47 2.18 -12.89 -17.26
CA TRP A 47 0.95 -13.39 -17.89
C TRP A 47 0.36 -12.36 -18.84
N ASP A 48 0.14 -11.13 -18.36
CA ASP A 48 -0.36 -10.00 -19.14
C ASP A 48 -0.14 -8.73 -18.29
N PHE A 49 0.52 -7.70 -18.84
CA PHE A 49 0.91 -6.52 -18.05
C PHE A 49 -0.30 -5.75 -17.54
N ASP A 50 -1.34 -5.59 -18.37
CA ASP A 50 -2.53 -4.82 -18.01
C ASP A 50 -3.31 -5.50 -16.87
N ARG A 51 -3.47 -6.83 -16.97
CA ARG A 51 -4.11 -7.62 -15.91
C ARG A 51 -3.26 -7.64 -14.64
N ALA A 52 -1.94 -7.74 -14.78
CA ALA A 52 -1.02 -7.71 -13.66
C ALA A 52 -1.11 -6.38 -12.91
N LEU A 53 -1.16 -5.25 -13.63
CA LEU A 53 -1.30 -3.92 -13.06
C LEU A 53 -2.65 -3.75 -12.35
N LEU A 54 -3.74 -4.27 -12.93
CA LEU A 54 -5.07 -4.22 -12.31
C LEU A 54 -5.11 -5.03 -11.00
N VAL A 55 -4.63 -6.27 -11.04
CA VAL A 55 -4.65 -7.16 -9.86
C VAL A 55 -3.71 -6.65 -8.77
N SER A 56 -2.51 -6.16 -9.12
CA SER A 56 -1.58 -5.62 -8.14
C SER A 56 -2.09 -4.32 -7.51
N SER A 57 -2.69 -3.40 -8.29
CA SER A 57 -3.27 -2.17 -7.74
C SER A 57 -4.48 -2.44 -6.86
N PHE A 58 -5.34 -3.38 -7.24
CA PHE A 58 -6.49 -3.78 -6.42
C PHE A 58 -6.09 -4.49 -5.12
N ALA A 59 -5.13 -5.42 -5.18
CA ALA A 59 -4.62 -6.08 -3.99
C ALA A 59 -3.90 -5.09 -3.05
N SER A 60 -3.12 -4.17 -3.59
CA SER A 60 -2.51 -3.09 -2.80
C SER A 60 -3.53 -2.12 -2.23
N PHE A 61 -4.64 -1.86 -2.92
CA PHE A 61 -5.76 -1.08 -2.37
C PHE A 61 -6.37 -1.76 -1.13
N MET A 62 -6.66 -3.07 -1.22
CA MET A 62 -7.18 -3.84 -0.09
C MET A 62 -6.22 -3.85 1.11
N LEU A 63 -4.92 -4.04 0.85
CA LEU A 63 -3.89 -3.97 1.87
C LEU A 63 -3.83 -2.58 2.52
N THR A 64 -3.97 -1.53 1.71
CA THR A 64 -3.97 -0.14 2.21
C THR A 64 -5.20 0.13 3.09
N ILE A 65 -6.38 -0.39 2.76
CA ILE A 65 -7.57 -0.26 3.63
C ILE A 65 -7.31 -0.85 5.02
N LEU A 66 -6.70 -2.04 5.08
CA LEU A 66 -6.35 -2.67 6.36
C LEU A 66 -5.37 -1.83 7.18
N LEU A 67 -4.37 -1.25 6.50
CA LEU A 67 -3.38 -0.39 7.16
C LEU A 67 -3.96 0.97 7.59
N VAL A 68 -4.92 1.52 6.85
CA VAL A 68 -5.67 2.72 7.25
C VAL A 68 -6.53 2.42 8.48
N TYR A 69 -7.23 1.27 8.51
CA TYR A 69 -7.99 0.84 9.68
C TYR A 69 -7.11 0.68 10.93
N ALA A 70 -5.90 0.13 10.74
CA ALA A 70 -4.89 0.00 11.79
C ALA A 70 -4.22 1.34 12.19
N LYS A 71 -4.65 2.47 11.60
CA LYS A 71 -4.06 3.81 11.76
C LYS A 71 -2.56 3.87 11.46
N MET A 72 -2.08 2.99 10.59
CA MET A 72 -0.68 2.90 10.19
C MET A 72 -0.39 3.71 8.93
N VAL A 73 -1.39 4.06 8.13
CA VAL A 73 -1.20 4.81 6.88
C VAL A 73 -2.32 5.83 6.70
N ASN A 74 -2.01 6.95 6.06
CA ASN A 74 -3.00 7.98 5.73
C ASN A 74 -3.94 7.49 4.61
N VAL A 75 -5.23 7.83 4.71
CA VAL A 75 -6.28 7.51 3.72
C VAL A 75 -5.92 7.95 2.30
N VAL A 76 -5.08 8.99 2.16
CA VAL A 76 -4.55 9.46 0.87
C VAL A 76 -3.94 8.32 0.05
N TRP A 77 -3.25 7.37 0.69
CA TRP A 77 -2.64 6.24 -0.03
C TRP A 77 -3.67 5.26 -0.56
N ALA A 78 -4.79 5.05 0.14
CA ALA A 78 -5.87 4.21 -0.36
C ALA A 78 -6.46 4.80 -1.64
N LEU A 79 -6.61 6.13 -1.69
CA LEU A 79 -7.08 6.84 -2.89
C LEU A 79 -6.12 6.67 -4.07
N VAL A 80 -4.81 6.69 -3.85
CA VAL A 80 -3.81 6.48 -4.93
C VAL A 80 -3.98 5.11 -5.59
N PHE A 81 -4.07 4.03 -4.80
CA PHE A 81 -4.26 2.69 -5.35
C PHE A 81 -5.63 2.50 -5.99
N LEU A 82 -6.68 3.12 -5.46
CA LEU A 82 -8.01 3.11 -6.06
C LEU A 82 -8.01 3.79 -7.44
N ILE A 83 -7.40 4.97 -7.55
CA ILE A 83 -7.30 5.71 -8.81
C ILE A 83 -6.49 4.91 -9.83
N MET A 84 -5.37 4.29 -9.43
CA MET A 84 -4.60 3.43 -10.31
C MET A 84 -5.43 2.24 -10.82
N ALA A 85 -6.13 1.54 -9.93
CA ALA A 85 -6.98 0.41 -10.31
C ALA A 85 -8.12 0.83 -11.25
N ALA A 86 -8.77 1.97 -10.98
CA ALA A 86 -9.82 2.52 -11.82
C ALA A 86 -9.30 2.92 -13.21
N PHE A 87 -8.13 3.56 -13.28
CA PHE A 87 -7.51 3.96 -14.54
C PHE A 87 -7.11 2.74 -15.38
N THR A 88 -6.50 1.72 -14.77
CA THR A 88 -6.15 0.48 -15.46
C THR A 88 -7.39 -0.27 -15.95
N ALA A 89 -8.45 -0.35 -15.13
CA ALA A 89 -9.71 -0.96 -15.54
C ALA A 89 -10.34 -0.22 -16.73
N PHE A 90 -10.36 1.11 -16.69
CA PHE A 90 -10.87 1.93 -17.78
C PHE A 90 -10.08 1.72 -19.08
N TYR A 91 -8.74 1.73 -18.99
CA TYR A 91 -7.87 1.47 -20.13
C TYR A 91 -8.12 0.09 -20.76
N MET A 92 -8.25 -0.95 -19.93
CA MET A 92 -8.53 -2.31 -20.41
C MET A 92 -9.90 -2.47 -21.09
N VAL A 93 -10.90 -1.68 -20.68
CA VAL A 93 -12.22 -1.69 -21.34
C VAL A 93 -12.12 -0.99 -22.69
N MET A 94 -11.48 0.19 -22.73
CA MET A 94 -11.33 0.96 -23.96
C MET A 94 -10.49 0.24 -25.02
N SER A 95 -9.41 -0.44 -24.61
CA SER A 95 -8.53 -1.18 -25.53
C SER A 95 -9.19 -2.40 -26.17
N LYS A 96 -10.27 -2.93 -25.58
CA LYS A 96 -11.04 -4.05 -26.15
C LYS A 96 -12.16 -3.62 -27.10
N THR A 97 -12.53 -2.35 -27.07
CA THR A 97 -13.59 -1.77 -27.92
C THR A 97 -13.08 -1.13 -29.21
N THR A 98 -11.75 -1.12 -29.42
CA THR A 98 -11.09 -0.58 -30.62
C THR A 98 -10.41 -1.71 -31.37
#